data_AF-A0A6M1SWM1-F1
#
_entry.id   AF-A0A6M1SWM1-F1
#
_cell.length_a   1.000
_cell.length_b   1.000
_cell.length_c   1.000
_cell.angle_alpha   90.00
_cell.angle_beta   90.00
_cell.angle_gamma   90.00
#
_symmetry.space_group_name_H-M   'P 1'
#
loop_
_entity.id
_entity.type
_entity.pdbx_description
1 polymer ?
#
loop_
_entity_poly.entity_id
_entity_poly.type
_entity_poly.pdbx_seq_one_letter_code
_entity_poly.pdbx_strand_id
1 'polypeptide(L)'
;MKKTMFLWMAAGVLFVALAFFIPAQEGSIWPSVIAGSVASLVYLIALSIYGIRKIDSSGKRKVVTSTLVLLVVFSIVSAGISYEGSKRQTALLPEIRNMIETQIAEYNVKKYLLETMKTYYIGENYDGNAGLGSIFRTKYDTLITEESRLLYEGKDTYKDEKEDLPVKIFVKTIDPDSIILVAESAYIDGKNADFENYSGAMGYFQTEGILTKEGIRYERAN
;
A
#
# COMPACT_ATOMS: atom_id res chain seq x y z
N MET A 1 -17.59 42.49 29.25
CA MET A 1 -16.44 41.57 29.18
C MET A 1 -16.72 40.27 28.40
N LYS A 2 -17.87 39.60 28.61
CA LYS A 2 -18.23 38.36 27.89
C LYS A 2 -18.40 38.52 26.37
N LYS A 3 -19.02 39.61 25.89
CA LYS A 3 -19.28 39.84 24.45
C LYS A 3 -18.00 39.93 23.58
N THR A 4 -16.98 40.65 24.03
CA THR A 4 -15.73 40.83 23.25
C THR A 4 -14.90 39.56 23.19
N MET A 5 -14.90 38.74 24.25
CA MET A 5 -14.23 37.43 24.25
C MET A 5 -14.95 36.42 23.35
N PHE A 6 -16.29 36.44 23.37
CA PHE A 6 -17.11 35.60 22.48
C PHE A 6 -16.90 35.97 21.00
N LEU A 7 -16.79 37.26 20.69
CA LEU A 7 -16.58 37.75 19.33
C LEU A 7 -15.18 37.36 18.80
N TRP A 8 -14.16 37.36 19.67
CA TRP A 8 -12.84 36.83 19.34
C TRP A 8 -12.87 35.32 19.06
N MET A 9 -13.55 34.54 19.90
CA MET A 9 -13.72 33.09 19.68
C MET A 9 -14.46 32.79 18.38
N ALA A 10 -15.54 33.50 18.10
CA ALA A 10 -16.28 33.35 16.84
C ALA A 10 -15.41 33.70 15.63
N ALA A 11 -14.63 34.78 15.69
CA ALA A 11 -13.72 35.17 14.62
C ALA A 11 -12.64 34.11 14.37
N GLY A 12 -12.05 33.52 15.42
CA GLY A 12 -11.06 32.45 15.29
C GLY A 12 -11.62 31.19 14.63
N VAL A 13 -12.79 30.74 15.05
CA VAL A 13 -13.48 29.58 14.45
C VAL A 13 -13.76 29.84 12.96
N LEU A 14 -14.24 31.03 12.62
CA LEU A 14 -14.55 31.42 11.25
C LEU A 14 -13.29 31.48 10.39
N PHE A 15 -12.18 31.99 10.94
CA PHE A 15 -10.89 32.05 10.23
C PHE A 15 -10.30 30.67 9.95
N VAL A 16 -10.37 29.75 10.92
CA VAL A 16 -9.94 28.35 10.73
C VAL A 16 -10.84 27.64 9.73
N ALA A 17 -12.16 27.84 9.80
CA ALA A 17 -13.10 27.27 8.83
C ALA A 17 -12.82 27.76 7.41
N LEU A 18 -12.53 29.06 7.22
CA LEU A 18 -12.17 29.62 5.92
C LEU A 18 -10.86 29.06 5.36
N ALA A 19 -9.91 28.67 6.22
CA ALA A 19 -8.67 28.03 5.77
C ALA A 19 -8.89 26.64 5.14
N PHE A 20 -9.97 25.94 5.53
CA PHE A 20 -10.38 24.69 4.87
C PHE A 20 -11.00 24.89 3.48
N PHE A 21 -11.41 26.12 3.13
CA PHE A 21 -11.92 26.47 1.81
C PHE A 21 -10.83 26.89 0.82
N ILE A 22 -9.55 26.91 1.24
CA ILE A 22 -8.44 27.01 0.28
C ILE A 22 -8.54 25.77 -0.61
N PRO A 23 -8.81 25.95 -1.92
CA PRO A 23 -9.25 24.87 -2.78
C PRO A 23 -8.20 23.76 -2.78
N ALA A 24 -8.65 22.53 -2.59
CA ALA A 24 -7.88 21.33 -2.83
C ALA A 24 -7.61 21.21 -4.34
N GLN A 25 -6.82 22.13 -4.90
CA GLN A 25 -6.55 22.21 -6.33
C GLN A 25 -5.80 20.99 -6.87
N GLU A 26 -5.29 20.13 -5.99
CA GLU A 26 -4.46 18.97 -6.34
C GLU A 26 -5.04 17.63 -5.84
N GLY A 27 -6.32 17.58 -5.42
CA GLY A 27 -6.93 16.34 -4.89
C GLY A 27 -6.34 15.87 -3.54
N SER A 28 -5.46 16.66 -2.94
CA SER A 28 -4.84 16.40 -1.65
C SER A 28 -5.49 17.25 -0.56
N ILE A 29 -5.87 16.63 0.57
CA ILE A 29 -6.43 17.32 1.75
C ILE A 29 -5.36 18.04 2.57
N TRP A 30 -4.09 17.71 2.35
CA TRP A 30 -2.96 18.15 3.17
C TRP A 30 -2.74 19.67 3.16
N PRO A 31 -2.82 20.39 2.01
CA PRO A 31 -2.65 21.84 2.00
C PRO A 31 -3.68 22.56 2.88
N SER A 32 -4.94 22.14 2.83
CA SER A 32 -6.02 22.71 3.66
C SER A 32 -5.82 22.42 5.14
N VAL A 33 -5.35 21.21 5.50
CA VAL A 33 -5.01 20.84 6.88
C VAL A 33 -3.83 21.66 7.41
N ILE A 34 -2.79 21.88 6.60
CA ILE A 34 -1.62 22.69 6.97
C ILE A 34 -2.03 24.15 7.15
N ALA A 35 -2.77 24.72 6.20
CA ALA A 35 -3.23 26.11 6.28
C ALA A 35 -4.15 26.35 7.49
N GLY A 36 -5.09 25.42 7.75
CA GLY A 36 -5.96 25.46 8.93
C GLY A 36 -5.17 25.37 10.24
N SER A 37 -4.14 24.53 10.26
CA SER A 37 -3.24 24.37 11.41
C SER A 37 -2.43 25.64 11.69
N VAL A 38 -1.87 26.28 10.66
CA VAL A 38 -1.16 27.57 10.78
C VAL A 38 -2.09 28.67 11.26
N ALA A 39 -3.28 28.80 10.67
CA ALA A 39 -4.29 29.77 11.07
C ALA A 39 -4.71 29.61 12.53
N SER A 40 -4.97 28.37 12.96
CA SER A 40 -5.31 28.03 14.34
C SER A 40 -4.18 28.40 15.31
N LEU A 41 -2.93 28.10 14.94
CA LEU A 41 -1.75 28.41 15.75
C LEU A 41 -1.58 29.92 15.95
N VAL A 42 -1.69 30.71 14.88
CA VAL A 42 -1.60 32.18 14.93
C VAL A 42 -2.71 32.76 15.80
N TYR A 43 -3.94 32.26 15.66
CA TYR A 43 -5.08 32.69 16.47
C TYR A 43 -4.86 32.38 17.97
N LEU A 44 -4.40 31.17 18.29
CA LEU A 44 -4.10 30.77 19.67
C LEU A 44 -2.99 31.63 20.30
N ILE A 45 -1.95 31.97 19.53
CA ILE A 45 -0.89 32.89 19.98
C ILE A 45 -1.47 34.28 20.27
N ALA A 46 -2.25 34.84 19.35
CA ALA A 46 -2.87 36.15 19.52
C ALA A 46 -3.82 36.21 20.74
N LEU A 47 -4.65 35.17 20.90
CA LEU A 47 -5.55 35.01 22.05
C LEU A 47 -4.76 34.91 23.36
N SER A 48 -3.67 34.15 23.37
CA SER A 48 -2.80 33.98 24.53
C SER A 48 -2.17 35.30 24.96
N ILE A 49 -1.62 36.07 24.00
CA ILE A 49 -1.05 37.41 24.27
C ILE A 49 -2.12 38.36 24.82
N TYR A 50 -3.31 38.38 24.21
CA TYR A 50 -4.42 39.22 24.66
C TYR A 50 -4.89 38.85 26.08
N GLY A 51 -4.99 37.55 26.38
CA GLY A 51 -5.37 37.04 27.70
C GLY A 51 -4.34 37.38 28.78
N ILE A 52 -3.04 37.17 28.49
CA ILE A 52 -1.93 37.45 29.41
C ILE A 52 -1.87 38.94 29.79
N ARG A 53 -2.15 39.85 28.84
CA ARG A 53 -2.15 41.31 29.07
C ARG A 53 -3.21 41.78 30.06
N LYS A 54 -4.28 41.02 30.27
CA LYS A 54 -5.37 41.36 31.20
C LYS A 54 -5.17 40.82 32.62
N ILE A 55 -4.07 40.13 32.89
CA ILE A 55 -3.77 39.59 34.20
C ILE A 55 -2.98 40.64 35.00
N ASP A 56 -3.65 41.32 35.93
CA ASP A 56 -3.03 42.36 36.75
C ASP A 56 -1.98 41.81 37.74
N SER A 57 -2.14 40.57 38.18
CA SER A 57 -1.20 39.92 39.11
C SER A 57 0.02 39.36 38.37
N SER A 58 1.20 39.88 38.70
CA SER A 58 2.49 39.43 38.14
C SER A 58 2.77 37.94 38.38
N GLY A 59 2.35 37.40 39.53
CA GLY A 59 2.47 35.97 39.87
C GLY A 59 1.57 35.09 39.01
N LYS A 60 0.28 35.44 38.88
CA LYS A 60 -0.66 34.70 38.01
C LYS A 60 -0.22 34.73 36.55
N ARG A 61 0.31 35.87 36.09
CA ARG A 61 0.83 36.03 34.74
C ARG A 61 2.01 35.09 34.47
N LYS A 62 2.95 34.97 35.42
CA LYS A 62 4.08 34.02 35.32
C LYS A 62 3.59 32.58 35.21
N VAL A 63 2.65 32.17 36.07
CA VAL A 63 2.12 30.80 36.04
C VAL A 63 1.46 30.48 34.69
N VAL A 64 0.55 31.34 34.21
CA VAL A 64 -0.12 31.14 32.92
C VAL A 64 0.87 31.10 31.76
N THR A 65 1.86 31.99 31.76
CA THR A 65 2.89 32.03 30.71
C THR A 65 3.74 30.76 30.73
N SER A 66 4.18 30.30 31.91
CA SER A 66 4.95 29.06 32.05
C SER A 66 4.15 27.84 31.58
N THR A 67 2.86 27.75 31.92
CA THR A 67 2.00 26.66 31.45
C THR A 67 1.86 26.67 29.92
N LEU A 68 1.67 27.85 29.30
CA LEU A 68 1.59 27.98 27.85
C LEU A 68 2.90 27.58 27.17
N VAL A 69 4.04 28.03 27.68
CA VAL A 69 5.36 27.63 27.17
C VAL A 69 5.53 26.12 27.26
N LEU A 70 5.16 25.52 28.40
CA LEU A 70 5.27 24.08 28.61
C LEU A 70 4.36 23.29 27.65
N LEU A 71 3.15 23.77 27.40
CA LEU A 71 2.25 23.19 26.40
C LEU A 71 2.83 23.26 24.99
N VAL A 72 3.40 24.41 24.60
CA VAL A 72 4.04 24.57 23.27
C VAL A 72 5.21 23.61 23.13
N VAL A 73 6.08 23.52 24.14
CA VAL A 73 7.22 22.59 24.14
C VAL A 73 6.72 21.14 24.03
N PHE A 74 5.71 20.75 24.81
CA PHE A 74 5.12 19.43 24.73
C PHE A 74 4.54 19.11 23.35
N SER A 75 3.82 20.07 22.74
CA SER A 75 3.28 19.92 21.40
C SER A 75 4.37 19.76 20.33
N ILE A 76 5.46 20.52 20.42
CA ILE A 76 6.60 20.38 19.49
C ILE A 76 7.23 19.00 19.62
N VAL A 77 7.48 18.53 20.85
CA VAL A 77 8.03 17.19 21.11
C VAL A 77 7.09 16.10 20.57
N SER A 78 5.79 16.19 20.87
CA SER A 78 4.79 15.25 20.37
C SER A 78 4.74 15.24 18.85
N ALA A 79 4.78 16.41 18.21
CA ALA A 79 4.79 16.52 16.75
C ALA A 79 6.04 15.89 16.14
N GLY A 80 7.21 16.07 16.76
CA GLY A 80 8.46 15.41 16.36
C GLY A 80 8.35 13.89 16.42
N ILE A 81 7.83 13.33 17.52
CA ILE A 81 7.60 11.89 17.68
C ILE A 81 6.62 11.37 16.62
N SER A 82 5.49 12.06 16.42
CA SER A 82 4.50 11.68 15.41
C SER A 82 5.05 11.72 13.98
N TYR A 83 5.87 12.72 13.66
CA TYR A 83 6.52 12.83 12.36
C TYR A 83 7.51 11.69 12.12
N GLU A 84 8.32 11.34 13.12
CA GLU A 84 9.23 10.21 13.00
C GLU A 84 8.47 8.88 12.87
N GLY A 85 7.37 8.71 13.61
CA GLY A 85 6.46 7.58 13.46
C GLY A 85 5.87 7.49 12.05
N SER A 86 5.41 8.61 11.49
CA SER A 86 4.87 8.68 10.11
C SER A 86 5.93 8.36 9.06
N LYS A 87 7.17 8.85 9.23
CA LYS A 87 8.29 8.47 8.36
C LYS A 87 8.57 6.98 8.39
N ARG A 88 8.61 6.39 9.59
CA ARG A 88 8.81 4.93 9.74
C ARG A 88 7.69 4.14 9.09
N GLN A 89 6.43 4.54 9.27
CA GLN A 89 5.30 3.89 8.61
C GLN A 89 5.40 3.99 7.09
N THR A 90 5.74 5.17 6.57
CA THR A 90 5.92 5.38 5.12
C THR A 90 7.03 4.50 4.55
N ALA A 91 8.10 4.27 5.30
CA ALA A 91 9.19 3.37 4.90
C ALA A 91 8.80 1.88 5.00
N LEU A 92 7.97 1.49 5.97
CA LEU A 92 7.55 0.10 6.18
C LEU A 92 6.44 -0.35 5.21
N LEU A 93 5.61 0.57 4.73
CA LEU A 93 4.49 0.24 3.82
C LEU A 93 4.96 -0.46 2.54
N PRO A 94 6.01 -0.01 1.83
CA PRO A 94 6.57 -0.72 0.68
C PRO A 94 7.09 -2.11 1.04
N GLU A 95 7.72 -2.28 2.20
CA GLU A 95 8.26 -3.57 2.64
C GLU A 95 7.15 -4.58 2.94
N ILE A 96 6.11 -4.15 3.66
CA ILE A 96 4.93 -4.97 3.93
C ILE A 96 4.24 -5.35 2.63
N ARG A 97 4.06 -4.40 1.71
CA ARG A 97 3.47 -4.66 0.40
C ARG A 97 4.30 -5.68 -0.39
N ASN A 98 5.62 -5.47 -0.45
CA ASN A 98 6.55 -6.37 -1.11
C ASN A 98 6.41 -7.80 -0.59
N MET A 99 6.39 -7.96 0.74
CA MET A 99 6.20 -9.26 1.37
C MET A 99 4.85 -9.90 1.03
N ILE A 100 3.76 -9.13 1.09
CA ILE A 100 2.41 -9.63 0.81
C ILE A 100 2.30 -10.10 -0.64
N GLU A 101 2.64 -9.27 -1.63
CA GLU A 101 2.41 -9.69 -3.02
C GLU A 101 3.44 -10.72 -3.49
N THR A 102 4.66 -10.74 -2.94
CA THR A 102 5.59 -11.87 -3.15
C THR A 102 4.99 -13.17 -2.64
N GLN A 103 4.42 -13.18 -1.43
CA GLN A 103 3.76 -14.38 -0.89
C GLN A 103 2.51 -14.77 -1.68
N ILE A 104 1.72 -13.81 -2.18
CA ILE A 104 0.58 -14.08 -3.06
C ILE A 104 1.07 -14.71 -4.37
N ALA A 105 2.12 -14.16 -5.00
CA ALA A 105 2.69 -14.70 -6.23
C ALA A 105 3.19 -16.13 -6.03
N GLU A 106 4.01 -16.37 -5.01
CA GLU A 106 4.54 -17.69 -4.70
C GLU A 106 3.42 -18.68 -4.36
N TYR A 107 2.45 -18.29 -3.54
CA TYR A 107 1.33 -19.15 -3.15
C TYR A 107 0.52 -19.62 -4.36
N ASN A 108 0.16 -18.69 -5.25
CA ASN A 108 -0.70 -19.02 -6.39
C ASN A 108 0.05 -19.86 -7.43
N VAL A 109 1.29 -19.52 -7.76
CA VAL A 109 2.14 -20.35 -8.62
C VAL A 109 2.29 -21.75 -8.01
N LYS A 110 2.61 -21.83 -6.72
CA LYS A 110 2.76 -23.09 -5.99
C LYS A 110 1.48 -23.92 -5.99
N LYS A 111 0.31 -23.31 -5.84
CA LYS A 111 -0.98 -24.00 -5.88
C LYS A 111 -1.14 -24.77 -7.20
N TYR A 112 -1.03 -24.09 -8.34
CA TYR A 112 -1.22 -24.70 -9.66
C TYR A 112 -0.19 -25.81 -9.94
N LEU A 113 1.08 -25.56 -9.61
CA LEU A 113 2.15 -26.52 -9.84
C LEU A 113 2.05 -27.74 -8.91
N LEU A 114 1.77 -27.55 -7.61
CA LEU A 114 1.59 -28.66 -6.67
C LEU A 114 0.38 -29.52 -7.00
N GLU A 115 -0.74 -28.92 -7.38
CA GLU A 115 -1.93 -29.68 -7.75
C GLU A 115 -1.70 -30.50 -9.03
N THR A 116 -0.92 -29.97 -9.97
CA THR A 116 -0.50 -30.71 -11.18
C THR A 116 0.43 -31.86 -10.81
N MET A 117 1.45 -31.60 -10.00
CA MET A 117 2.40 -32.60 -9.52
C MET A 117 1.72 -33.69 -8.68
N LYS A 118 0.78 -33.32 -7.81
CA LYS A 118 -0.01 -34.26 -7.01
C LYS A 118 -0.80 -35.20 -7.91
N THR A 119 -1.44 -34.68 -8.96
CA THR A 119 -2.17 -35.53 -9.91
C THR A 119 -1.23 -36.42 -10.72
N TYR A 120 -0.04 -35.94 -11.08
CA TYR A 120 0.98 -36.74 -11.76
C TYR A 120 1.46 -37.94 -10.93
N TYR A 121 1.68 -37.77 -9.62
CA TYR A 121 2.17 -38.87 -8.76
C TYR A 121 1.10 -39.73 -8.10
N ILE A 122 -0.09 -39.19 -7.80
CA ILE A 122 -1.13 -39.86 -7.00
C ILE A 122 -2.31 -40.35 -7.86
N GLY A 123 -2.50 -39.82 -9.07
CA GLY A 123 -3.68 -40.10 -9.88
C GLY A 123 -3.81 -41.58 -10.28
N GLU A 124 -4.75 -42.29 -9.67
CA GLU A 124 -5.08 -43.71 -9.94
C GLU A 124 -5.63 -43.99 -11.37
N ASN A 125 -5.82 -42.96 -12.21
CA ASN A 125 -6.51 -43.09 -13.51
C ASN A 125 -5.84 -42.30 -14.66
N TYR A 126 -4.57 -41.96 -14.54
CA TYR A 126 -3.85 -41.36 -15.66
C TYR A 126 -2.92 -42.41 -16.27
N ASP A 127 -3.32 -42.89 -17.45
CA ASP A 127 -2.53 -43.73 -18.34
C ASP A 127 -1.08 -43.21 -18.33
N GLY A 128 -0.10 -44.04 -17.98
CA GLY A 128 1.27 -43.65 -17.60
C GLY A 128 2.09 -42.89 -18.66
N ASN A 129 1.44 -42.48 -19.76
CA ASN A 129 1.93 -41.68 -20.86
C ASN A 129 1.47 -40.21 -20.82
N ALA A 130 0.64 -39.80 -19.86
CA ALA A 130 0.20 -38.41 -19.75
C ALA A 130 1.32 -37.53 -19.16
N GLY A 131 1.94 -36.71 -20.01
CA GLY A 131 2.92 -35.71 -19.59
C GLY A 131 2.33 -34.63 -18.66
N LEU A 132 3.16 -33.98 -17.87
CA LEU A 132 2.80 -32.91 -16.94
C LEU A 132 1.94 -31.84 -17.61
N GLY A 133 2.32 -31.41 -18.82
CA GLY A 133 1.55 -30.41 -19.58
C GLY A 133 0.13 -30.83 -19.92
N SER A 134 -0.12 -32.12 -20.17
CA SER A 134 -1.47 -32.62 -20.44
C SER A 134 -2.36 -32.53 -19.19
N ILE A 135 -1.82 -32.88 -18.03
CA ILE A 135 -2.52 -32.78 -16.73
C ILE A 135 -2.85 -31.32 -16.43
N PHE A 136 -1.90 -30.42 -16.68
CA PHE A 136 -2.09 -28.99 -16.46
C PHE A 136 -3.19 -28.40 -17.34
N ARG A 137 -3.18 -28.70 -18.64
CA ARG A 137 -4.23 -28.26 -19.56
C ARG A 137 -5.59 -28.81 -19.16
N THR A 138 -5.70 -30.10 -18.85
CA THR A 138 -6.99 -30.68 -18.44
C THR A 138 -7.61 -29.96 -17.24
N LYS A 139 -6.80 -29.43 -16.32
CA LYS A 139 -7.29 -28.70 -15.14
C LYS A 139 -7.52 -27.21 -15.38
N TYR A 140 -6.65 -26.55 -16.13
CA TYR A 140 -6.56 -25.08 -16.12
C TYR A 140 -6.68 -24.42 -17.50
N ASP A 141 -6.87 -25.17 -18.59
CA ASP A 141 -6.97 -24.58 -19.95
C ASP A 141 -8.09 -23.54 -20.06
N THR A 142 -9.19 -23.74 -19.32
CA THR A 142 -10.31 -22.77 -19.23
C THR A 142 -9.96 -21.49 -18.47
N LEU A 143 -8.89 -21.50 -17.67
CA LEU A 143 -8.39 -20.33 -16.94
C LEU A 143 -7.30 -19.59 -17.72
N ILE A 144 -6.80 -20.16 -18.82
CA ILE A 144 -5.77 -19.53 -19.65
C ILE A 144 -6.46 -18.65 -20.70
N THR A 145 -6.15 -17.35 -20.65
CA THR A 145 -6.61 -16.36 -21.66
C THR A 145 -5.77 -16.44 -22.95
N GLU A 146 -6.20 -15.74 -24.00
CA GLU A 146 -5.47 -15.65 -25.28
C GLU A 146 -4.04 -15.09 -25.13
N GLU A 147 -3.78 -14.29 -24.08
CA GLU A 147 -2.45 -13.73 -23.75
C GLU A 147 -1.61 -14.65 -22.84
N SER A 148 -1.98 -15.93 -22.72
CA SER A 148 -1.36 -16.90 -21.81
C SER A 148 -1.46 -16.52 -20.32
N ARG A 149 -2.33 -15.58 -19.94
CA ARG A 149 -2.55 -15.19 -18.54
C ARG A 149 -3.52 -16.16 -17.87
N LEU A 150 -3.16 -16.67 -16.69
CA LEU A 150 -4.01 -17.49 -15.83
C LEU A 150 -4.95 -16.62 -15.00
N LEU A 151 -6.24 -16.93 -15.07
CA LEU A 151 -7.28 -16.35 -14.24
C LEU A 151 -7.37 -17.09 -12.89
N TYR A 152 -7.69 -16.35 -11.84
CA TYR A 152 -7.89 -16.92 -10.50
C TYR A 152 -9.19 -17.72 -10.44
N GLU A 153 -9.07 -18.99 -10.06
CA GLU A 153 -10.21 -19.90 -9.90
C GLU A 153 -11.11 -19.48 -8.72
N GLY A 154 -12.43 -19.43 -8.93
CA GLY A 154 -13.41 -19.17 -7.85
C GLY A 154 -13.77 -17.71 -7.59
N LYS A 155 -13.43 -16.78 -8.48
CA LYS A 155 -14.03 -15.43 -8.47
C LYS A 155 -14.89 -15.25 -9.72
N ASP A 156 -16.17 -15.55 -9.60
CA ASP A 156 -17.17 -14.95 -10.45
C ASP A 156 -16.93 -13.43 -10.43
N THR A 157 -16.54 -12.89 -11.57
CA THR A 157 -16.68 -11.46 -11.88
C THR A 157 -15.93 -10.48 -10.97
N TYR A 158 -14.61 -10.40 -11.13
CA TYR A 158 -14.07 -9.07 -11.41
C TYR A 158 -14.38 -8.81 -12.89
N LYS A 159 -15.59 -8.30 -13.13
CA LYS A 159 -16.14 -7.99 -14.46
C LYS A 159 -15.53 -6.74 -15.09
N ASP A 160 -14.53 -6.17 -14.42
CA ASP A 160 -13.63 -5.18 -15.01
C ASP A 160 -12.32 -5.90 -15.34
N GLU A 161 -12.14 -6.25 -16.62
CA GLU A 161 -10.85 -6.61 -17.22
C GLU A 161 -9.76 -5.54 -16.99
N LYS A 162 -10.15 -4.39 -16.42
CA LYS A 162 -9.32 -3.24 -16.08
C LYS A 162 -8.90 -3.13 -14.61
N GLU A 163 -9.38 -3.99 -13.71
CA GLU A 163 -8.81 -4.00 -12.36
C GLU A 163 -7.43 -4.66 -12.41
N ASP A 164 -6.39 -3.83 -12.20
CA ASP A 164 -5.01 -4.26 -11.99
C ASP A 164 -4.96 -5.17 -10.76
N LEU A 165 -5.16 -6.46 -10.99
CA LEU A 165 -4.84 -7.46 -9.98
C LEU A 165 -3.38 -7.26 -9.58
N PRO A 166 -3.08 -7.23 -8.26
CA PRO A 166 -1.76 -6.90 -7.77
C PRO A 166 -0.70 -7.91 -8.23
N VAL A 167 -1.12 -9.15 -8.53
CA VAL A 167 -0.27 -10.17 -9.12
C VAL A 167 -0.92 -10.76 -10.37
N LYS A 168 -0.20 -10.74 -11.49
CA LYS A 168 -0.56 -11.38 -12.75
C LYS A 168 0.26 -12.66 -12.90
N ILE A 169 -0.37 -13.75 -13.35
CA ILE A 169 0.31 -15.03 -13.57
C ILE A 169 0.20 -15.38 -15.04
N PHE A 170 1.32 -15.66 -15.68
CA PHE A 170 1.44 -16.03 -17.07
C PHE A 170 1.95 -17.46 -17.19
N VAL A 171 1.50 -18.13 -18.23
CA VAL A 171 2.03 -19.40 -18.68
C VAL A 171 3.13 -19.10 -19.70
N LYS A 172 4.37 -19.41 -19.34
CA LYS A 172 5.54 -19.27 -20.23
C LYS A 172 5.77 -20.55 -21.04
N THR A 173 5.61 -21.71 -20.40
CA THR A 173 5.84 -23.02 -21.04
C THR A 173 4.87 -24.07 -20.50
N ILE A 174 4.30 -24.89 -21.39
CA ILE A 174 3.56 -26.11 -21.07
C ILE A 174 4.06 -27.23 -22.00
N ASP A 175 5.02 -28.00 -21.50
CA ASP A 175 5.60 -29.16 -22.18
C ASP A 175 5.20 -30.46 -21.47
N PRO A 176 5.39 -31.62 -22.13
CA PRO A 176 5.16 -32.92 -21.50
C PRO A 176 5.99 -33.14 -20.23
N ASP A 177 7.18 -32.53 -20.15
CA ASP A 177 8.15 -32.75 -19.08
C ASP A 177 8.37 -31.52 -18.18
N SER A 178 7.86 -30.35 -18.58
CA SER A 178 8.04 -29.12 -17.81
C SER A 178 6.88 -28.14 -17.94
N ILE A 179 6.60 -27.41 -16.87
CA ILE A 179 5.65 -26.29 -16.88
C ILE A 179 6.35 -25.11 -16.21
N ILE A 180 6.29 -23.95 -16.86
CA ILE A 180 6.87 -22.71 -16.33
C ILE A 180 5.76 -21.68 -16.24
N LEU A 181 5.50 -21.22 -15.01
CA LEU A 181 4.61 -20.12 -14.70
C LEU A 181 5.41 -18.92 -14.25
N VAL A 182 5.03 -17.74 -14.73
CA VAL A 182 5.65 -16.46 -14.38
C VAL A 182 4.64 -15.66 -13.59
N ALA A 183 4.99 -15.19 -12.40
CA ALA A 183 4.18 -14.26 -11.64
C ALA A 183 4.84 -12.89 -11.59
N GLU A 184 4.06 -11.86 -11.85
CA GLU A 184 4.49 -10.47 -11.92
C GLU A 184 3.63 -9.59 -11.02
N SER A 185 4.24 -8.53 -10.46
CA SER A 185 3.52 -7.44 -9.82
C SER A 185 3.94 -6.09 -10.41
N ALA A 186 2.96 -5.27 -10.78
CA ALA A 186 3.18 -3.89 -11.23
C ALA A 186 3.36 -2.89 -10.06
N TYR A 187 3.33 -3.37 -8.82
CA TYR A 187 3.32 -2.53 -7.63
C TYR A 187 4.54 -2.70 -6.74
N ILE A 188 5.41 -3.65 -7.09
CA ILE A 188 6.66 -3.93 -6.40
C ILE A 188 7.79 -3.82 -7.38
N ASP A 189 8.84 -3.12 -6.98
CA ASP A 189 10.07 -3.04 -7.74
C ASP A 189 10.84 -4.37 -7.69
N GLY A 190 11.39 -4.78 -8.83
CA GLY A 190 12.41 -5.82 -8.93
C GLY A 190 13.70 -5.37 -8.25
N LYS A 191 14.64 -6.28 -8.00
CA LYS A 191 15.98 -5.88 -7.49
C LYS A 191 16.81 -5.22 -8.59
N ASN A 192 16.49 -5.47 -9.86
CA ASN A 192 17.09 -4.85 -11.01
C ASN A 192 16.10 -3.93 -11.75
N ALA A 193 16.36 -2.63 -11.74
CA ALA A 193 15.54 -1.61 -12.41
C ALA A 193 15.59 -1.73 -13.95
N ASP A 194 16.68 -2.30 -14.49
CA ASP A 194 16.87 -2.48 -15.93
C ASP A 194 16.32 -3.83 -16.44
N PHE A 195 15.68 -4.63 -15.57
CA PHE A 195 15.09 -5.89 -15.98
C PHE A 195 13.71 -5.68 -16.61
N GLU A 196 13.54 -6.16 -17.83
CA GLU A 196 12.24 -6.23 -18.51
C GLU A 196 11.52 -7.52 -18.10
N ASN A 197 10.33 -7.40 -17.53
CA ASN A 197 9.51 -8.55 -17.17
C ASN A 197 8.83 -9.18 -18.40
N TYR A 198 8.17 -10.32 -18.20
CA TYR A 198 7.46 -11.06 -19.24
C TYR A 198 6.36 -10.25 -19.94
N SER A 199 5.72 -9.30 -19.25
CA SER A 199 4.77 -8.34 -19.86
C SER A 199 5.42 -7.13 -20.54
N GLY A 200 6.75 -7.00 -20.53
CA GLY A 200 7.49 -5.89 -21.16
C GLY A 200 7.68 -4.66 -20.26
N ALA A 201 7.29 -4.73 -18.99
CA ALA A 201 7.45 -3.66 -18.03
C ALA A 201 8.83 -3.72 -17.35
N MET A 202 9.48 -2.56 -17.26
CA MET A 202 10.84 -2.43 -16.74
C MET A 202 10.85 -2.25 -15.21
N GLY A 203 11.74 -2.97 -14.54
CA GLY A 203 12.06 -2.77 -13.12
C GLY A 203 11.02 -3.32 -12.14
N TYR A 204 10.07 -4.14 -12.60
CA TYR A 204 9.00 -4.70 -11.77
C TYR A 204 9.24 -6.14 -11.37
N PHE A 205 8.76 -6.53 -10.19
CA PHE A 205 8.94 -7.87 -9.62
C PHE A 205 8.48 -8.99 -10.57
N GLN A 206 9.34 -9.99 -10.75
CA GLN A 206 9.03 -11.24 -11.44
C GLN A 206 9.61 -12.46 -10.70
N THR A 207 8.80 -13.51 -10.60
CA THR A 207 9.24 -14.83 -10.13
C THR A 207 8.73 -15.93 -11.06
N GLU A 208 9.54 -16.97 -11.23
CA GLU A 208 9.21 -18.14 -12.05
C GLU A 208 9.02 -19.36 -11.16
N GLY A 209 7.91 -20.06 -11.35
CA GLY A 209 7.72 -21.42 -10.83
C GLY A 209 7.94 -22.42 -11.96
N ILE A 210 8.88 -23.33 -11.75
CA ILE A 210 9.26 -24.35 -12.72
C ILE A 210 8.88 -25.72 -12.14
N LEU A 211 7.93 -26.40 -12.77
CA LEU A 211 7.58 -27.77 -12.45
C LEU A 211 8.23 -28.71 -13.47
N THR A 212 8.88 -29.75 -12.96
CA THR A 212 9.45 -30.86 -13.74
C THR A 212 9.03 -32.18 -13.13
N LYS A 213 9.38 -33.29 -13.78
CA LYS A 213 9.20 -34.65 -13.24
C LYS A 213 9.98 -34.93 -11.96
N GLU A 214 10.95 -34.10 -11.61
CA GLU A 214 11.75 -34.23 -10.39
C GLU A 214 11.18 -33.42 -9.22
N GLY A 215 10.35 -32.42 -9.52
CA GLY A 215 9.73 -31.56 -8.51
C GLY A 215 9.52 -30.12 -8.99
N ILE A 216 9.23 -29.24 -8.03
CA ILE A 216 8.96 -27.82 -8.26
C ILE A 216 10.13 -26.98 -7.73
N ARG A 217 10.61 -26.06 -8.55
CA ARG A 217 11.60 -25.03 -8.22
C ARG A 217 10.99 -23.65 -8.38
N TYR A 218 11.46 -22.71 -7.58
CA TYR A 218 11.06 -21.31 -7.65
C TYR A 218 12.30 -20.45 -7.81
N GLU A 219 12.30 -19.58 -8.82
CA GLU A 219 13.42 -18.71 -9.14
C GLU A 219 12.92 -17.29 -9.28
N ARG A 220 13.45 -16.40 -8.44
CA ARG A 220 13.21 -14.98 -8.59
C ARG A 220 14.04 -14.48 -9.77
N ALA A 221 13.37 -13.99 -10.81
CA ALA A 221 14.04 -13.58 -12.05
C ALA A 221 14.78 -12.24 -11.89
N ASN A 222 14.32 -11.37 -10.98
CA ASN A 222 14.90 -10.05 -10.78
C ASN A 222 14.85 -9.48 -9.37
#